data_AF-A0A1B6JUG5-F1
#
_entry.id   AF-A0A1B6JUG5-F1
#
_cell.length_a   1.000
_cell.length_b   1.000
_cell.length_c   1.000
_cell.angle_alpha   90.00
_cell.angle_beta   90.00
_cell.angle_gamma   90.00
#
_symmetry.space_group_name_H-M   'P 1'
#
loop_
_entity.id
_entity.type
_entity.pdbx_description
1 polymer ?
#
loop_
_entity_poly.entity_id
_entity_poly.type
_entity_poly.pdbx_seq_one_letter_code
_entity_poly.pdbx_strand_id
1 'polypeptide(L)'
;VHSVDIDREAEKANERFVSIFNKYVHQPHLIDPYLDTFLLHIVELVRKSDSTLIVKNRAFKYLLSISSVRGYKIVCEHLPHEVNDLVPVLKLLEEQDTRDTENWQTRYGLILWLCTIVRLPFDINGFNSTSGESVLDRLLDTCFIYLMCNDACQEVAAFLSACVLTRKDMKQHIALFVNWAIEMINGEGSSKDSQDKIGPLKGLAMLLKHGERQDLLPHASRILRCVVAKHCTDSTLTSKFVTKIITRIGLIFLRHKVESQGQRCLTVNVISSAFQTHLQIDDGNDGDLHPPDTHIVEASSNQNECVEKYVGEIMAYLVNSTTSNDEKTRFSASKGICRIISCLSTSFG
;
A
#
# COMPACT_ATOMS: atom_id res chain seq x y z
N VAL A 1 -11.83 23.68 -34.24
CA VAL A 1 -12.71 22.63 -34.80
C VAL A 1 -11.98 21.29 -34.78
N HIS A 2 -10.88 21.13 -35.52
CA HIS A 2 -10.15 19.85 -35.57
C HIS A 2 -9.64 19.32 -34.22
N SER A 3 -9.13 20.17 -33.31
CA SER A 3 -8.69 19.77 -31.96
C SER A 3 -9.86 19.32 -31.07
N VAL A 4 -11.00 20.00 -31.16
CA VAL A 4 -12.22 19.68 -30.39
C VAL A 4 -12.80 18.34 -30.84
N ASP A 5 -12.74 18.04 -32.14
CA ASP A 5 -13.19 16.75 -32.67
C ASP A 5 -12.30 15.59 -32.18
N ILE A 6 -10.97 15.78 -32.16
CA ILE A 6 -10.02 14.79 -31.62
C ILE A 6 -10.28 14.54 -30.13
N ASP A 7 -10.52 15.59 -29.35
CA ASP A 7 -10.81 15.46 -27.92
C ASP A 7 -12.11 14.69 -27.68
N ARG A 8 -13.14 14.97 -28.49
CA ARG A 8 -14.43 14.27 -28.43
C ARG A 8 -14.31 12.80 -28.83
N GLU A 9 -13.52 12.49 -29.85
CA GLU A 9 -13.26 11.11 -30.26
C GLU A 9 -12.49 10.34 -29.20
N ALA A 10 -11.48 10.96 -28.58
CA ALA A 10 -10.71 10.37 -27.51
C ALA A 10 -11.57 10.05 -26.28
N GLU A 11 -12.47 10.96 -25.89
CA GLU A 11 -13.37 10.72 -24.75
C GLU A 11 -14.37 9.60 -25.06
N LYS A 12 -14.96 9.56 -26.27
CA LYS A 12 -15.82 8.44 -26.70
C LYS A 12 -15.08 7.09 -26.69
N ALA A 13 -13.81 7.08 -27.10
CA ALA A 13 -13.00 5.86 -27.06
C ALA A 13 -12.75 5.39 -25.62
N ASN A 14 -12.47 6.33 -24.71
CA ASN A 14 -12.32 6.07 -23.28
C ASN A 14 -13.62 5.53 -22.66
N GLU A 15 -14.77 6.17 -22.91
CA GLU A 15 -16.08 5.70 -22.44
C GLU A 15 -16.41 4.28 -22.94
N ARG A 16 -16.13 4.01 -24.23
CA ARG A 16 -16.31 2.67 -24.81
C ARG A 16 -15.41 1.65 -24.13
N PHE A 17 -14.15 1.99 -23.88
CA PHE A 17 -13.20 1.12 -23.20
C PHE A 17 -13.67 0.78 -21.78
N VAL A 18 -14.06 1.80 -21.00
CA VAL A 18 -14.63 1.63 -19.66
C VAL A 18 -15.87 0.74 -19.71
N SER A 19 -16.78 0.97 -20.67
CA SER A 19 -17.97 0.13 -20.85
C SER A 19 -17.65 -1.35 -21.13
N ILE A 20 -16.60 -1.62 -21.92
CA ILE A 20 -16.14 -2.99 -22.18
C ILE A 20 -15.53 -3.60 -20.92
N PHE A 21 -14.62 -2.88 -20.26
CA PHE A 21 -13.92 -3.36 -19.06
C PHE A 21 -14.87 -3.62 -17.88
N ASN A 22 -15.92 -2.79 -17.74
CA ASN A 22 -16.93 -2.96 -16.69
C ASN A 22 -17.68 -4.30 -16.79
N LYS A 23 -17.73 -4.94 -17.97
CA LYS A 23 -18.35 -6.28 -18.12
C LYS A 23 -17.57 -7.38 -17.41
N TYR A 24 -16.28 -7.16 -17.15
CA TYR A 24 -15.40 -8.13 -16.51
C TYR A 24 -15.30 -7.95 -14.99
N VAL A 25 -16.00 -6.99 -14.38
CA VAL A 25 -15.91 -6.71 -12.93
C VAL A 25 -16.32 -7.92 -12.09
N HIS A 26 -17.27 -8.75 -12.56
CA HIS A 26 -17.67 -9.98 -11.86
C HIS A 26 -16.66 -11.14 -12.02
N GLN A 27 -15.88 -11.16 -13.10
CA GLN A 27 -14.88 -12.20 -13.39
C GLN A 27 -13.60 -11.55 -13.94
N PRO A 28 -12.87 -10.78 -13.10
CA PRO A 28 -11.77 -9.94 -13.57
C PRO A 28 -10.54 -10.74 -13.99
N HIS A 29 -10.41 -12.02 -13.60
CA HIS A 29 -9.32 -12.89 -14.05
C HIS A 29 -9.36 -13.19 -15.56
N LEU A 30 -10.49 -12.95 -16.23
CA LEU A 30 -10.63 -13.18 -17.68
C LEU A 30 -9.80 -12.21 -18.52
N ILE A 31 -9.37 -11.07 -17.96
CA ILE A 31 -8.54 -10.09 -18.69
C ILE A 31 -7.04 -10.34 -18.53
N ASP A 32 -6.63 -11.24 -17.62
CA ASP A 32 -5.22 -11.54 -17.29
C ASP A 32 -4.36 -11.87 -18.51
N PRO A 33 -4.81 -12.70 -19.47
CA PRO A 33 -4.02 -13.03 -20.66
C PRO A 33 -3.69 -11.83 -21.56
N TYR A 34 -4.38 -10.69 -21.38
CA TYR A 34 -4.24 -9.51 -22.21
C TYR A 34 -3.58 -8.33 -21.47
N LEU A 35 -3.34 -8.45 -20.15
CA LEU A 35 -2.84 -7.35 -19.33
C LEU A 35 -1.49 -6.84 -19.83
N ASP A 36 -0.52 -7.72 -20.06
CA ASP A 36 0.81 -7.34 -20.55
C ASP A 36 0.72 -6.52 -21.84
N THR A 37 -0.16 -6.95 -22.75
CA THR A 37 -0.36 -6.26 -24.02
C THR A 37 -0.93 -4.87 -23.81
N PHE A 38 -1.99 -4.73 -23.02
CA PHE A 38 -2.60 -3.40 -22.79
C PHE A 38 -1.65 -2.44 -22.07
N LEU A 39 -0.95 -2.93 -21.04
CA LEU A 39 -0.02 -2.12 -20.26
C LEU A 39 1.20 -1.70 -21.07
N LEU A 40 1.72 -2.59 -21.93
CA LEU A 40 2.82 -2.25 -22.83
C LEU A 40 2.45 -1.10 -23.77
N HIS A 41 1.27 -1.15 -24.39
CA HIS A 41 0.82 -0.06 -25.28
C HIS A 41 0.70 1.29 -24.54
N ILE A 42 0.21 1.28 -23.31
CA ILE A 42 0.12 2.47 -22.46
C ILE A 42 1.52 3.01 -22.16
N VAL A 43 2.45 2.14 -21.75
CA VAL A 43 3.82 2.51 -21.42
C VAL A 43 4.57 3.06 -22.63
N GLU A 44 4.45 2.44 -23.79
CA GLU A 44 5.06 2.93 -25.03
C GLU A 44 4.56 4.33 -25.40
N LEU A 45 3.28 4.63 -25.18
CA LEU A 45 2.75 5.98 -25.40
C LEU A 45 3.34 7.00 -24.43
N VAL A 46 3.58 6.61 -23.17
CA VAL A 46 4.15 7.49 -22.14
C VAL A 46 5.65 7.71 -22.35
N ARG A 47 6.39 6.68 -22.78
CA ARG A 47 7.84 6.74 -23.05
C ARG A 47 8.19 7.60 -24.26
N LYS A 48 7.32 7.67 -25.27
CA LYS A 48 7.55 8.49 -26.47
C LYS A 48 7.79 9.95 -26.08
N SER A 49 8.98 10.46 -26.41
CA SER A 49 9.39 11.85 -26.15
C SER A 49 8.45 12.86 -26.79
N ASP A 50 7.93 12.52 -27.97
CA ASP A 50 7.11 13.41 -28.78
C ASP A 50 5.63 13.39 -28.35
N SER A 51 5.25 12.50 -27.42
CA SER A 51 3.90 12.45 -26.87
C SER A 51 3.63 13.67 -26.00
N THR A 52 2.61 14.44 -26.35
CA THR A 52 2.15 15.56 -25.55
C THR A 52 1.62 15.09 -24.19
N LEU A 53 1.63 15.98 -23.18
CA LEU A 53 1.07 15.68 -21.86
C LEU A 53 -0.40 15.21 -21.94
N ILE A 54 -1.18 15.75 -22.88
CA ILE A 54 -2.57 15.35 -23.11
C ILE A 54 -2.66 13.86 -23.51
N VAL A 55 -1.77 13.38 -24.37
CA VAL A 55 -1.74 11.97 -24.78
C VAL A 55 -1.37 11.08 -23.59
N LYS A 56 -0.38 11.49 -22.78
CA LYS A 56 0.02 10.77 -21.57
C LYS A 56 -1.13 10.70 -20.56
N ASN A 57 -1.83 11.81 -20.33
CA ASN A 57 -3.00 11.85 -19.45
C ASN A 57 -4.11 10.91 -19.91
N ARG A 58 -4.39 10.86 -21.22
CA ARG A 58 -5.35 9.90 -21.79
C ARG A 58 -4.90 8.46 -21.61
N ALA A 59 -3.63 8.15 -21.84
CA ALA A 59 -3.08 6.81 -21.65
C ALA A 59 -3.30 6.32 -20.20
N PHE A 60 -3.10 7.21 -19.22
CA PHE A 60 -3.32 6.86 -17.81
C PHE A 60 -4.80 6.71 -17.41
N LYS A 61 -5.75 7.31 -18.14
CA LYS A 61 -7.19 6.99 -17.95
C LYS A 61 -7.47 5.51 -18.26
N TYR A 62 -6.87 4.96 -19.32
CA TYR A 62 -6.98 3.52 -19.64
C TYR A 62 -6.33 2.65 -18.56
N LEU A 63 -5.14 3.04 -18.07
CA LEU A 63 -4.47 2.34 -16.97
C LEU A 63 -5.35 2.30 -15.71
N LEU A 64 -5.99 3.41 -15.35
CA LEU A 64 -6.92 3.46 -14.22
C LEU A 64 -8.12 2.53 -14.44
N SER A 65 -8.69 2.49 -15.65
CA SER A 65 -9.81 1.59 -15.95
C SER A 65 -9.40 0.12 -15.78
N ILE A 66 -8.20 -0.27 -16.24
CA ILE A 66 -7.67 -1.62 -16.06
C ILE A 66 -7.47 -1.92 -14.56
N SER A 67 -6.87 -0.96 -13.83
CA SER A 67 -6.58 -1.08 -12.40
C SER A 67 -7.85 -1.18 -11.54
N SER A 68 -8.92 -0.49 -11.93
CA SER A 68 -10.22 -0.53 -11.26
C SER A 68 -10.93 -1.89 -11.40
N VAL A 69 -10.76 -2.57 -12.54
CA VAL A 69 -11.36 -3.89 -12.78
C VAL A 69 -10.52 -5.00 -12.17
N ARG A 70 -9.21 -5.01 -12.44
CA ARG A 70 -8.34 -6.13 -12.03
C ARG A 70 -7.79 -6.01 -10.61
N GLY A 71 -7.62 -4.78 -10.14
CA GLY A 71 -6.88 -4.44 -8.93
C GLY A 71 -5.44 -4.02 -9.23
N TYR A 72 -5.01 -2.90 -8.65
CA TYR A 72 -3.72 -2.29 -8.90
C TYR A 72 -2.51 -3.19 -8.60
N LYS A 73 -2.63 -4.12 -7.64
CA LYS A 73 -1.53 -5.02 -7.25
C LYS A 73 -1.12 -5.94 -8.39
N ILE A 74 -2.12 -6.50 -9.09
CA ILE A 74 -1.90 -7.37 -10.24
C ILE A 74 -1.40 -6.53 -11.42
N VAL A 75 -1.95 -5.32 -11.61
CA VAL A 75 -1.41 -4.39 -12.61
C VAL A 75 0.09 -4.11 -12.39
N CYS A 76 0.54 -3.92 -11.15
CA CYS A 76 1.98 -3.78 -10.85
C CYS A 76 2.81 -5.02 -11.19
N GLU A 77 2.23 -6.23 -11.18
CA GLU A 77 2.97 -7.45 -11.56
C GLU A 77 3.22 -7.50 -13.07
N HIS A 78 2.29 -6.96 -13.86
CA HIS A 78 2.33 -6.92 -15.32
C HIS A 78 2.92 -5.62 -15.90
N LEU A 79 3.12 -4.58 -15.09
CA LEU A 79 3.77 -3.34 -15.55
C LEU A 79 5.26 -3.60 -15.89
N PRO A 80 5.81 -2.92 -16.90
CA PRO A 80 7.22 -3.04 -17.26
C PRO A 80 8.17 -2.70 -16.11
N HIS A 81 9.15 -3.58 -15.91
CA HIS A 81 10.12 -3.58 -14.81
C HIS A 81 11.49 -3.02 -15.24
N GLU A 82 11.53 -1.96 -16.03
CA GLU A 82 12.78 -1.42 -16.55
C GLU A 82 13.37 -0.35 -15.61
N VAL A 83 14.61 -0.55 -15.17
CA VAL A 83 15.28 0.39 -14.25
C VAL A 83 15.50 1.77 -14.89
N ASN A 84 15.67 1.81 -16.21
CA ASN A 84 15.84 3.07 -16.96
C ASN A 84 14.61 3.98 -16.89
N ASP A 85 13.43 3.45 -16.55
CA ASP A 85 12.22 4.25 -16.37
C ASP A 85 12.18 4.97 -15.03
N LEU A 86 13.03 4.61 -14.05
CA LEU A 86 12.98 5.18 -12.70
C LEU A 86 13.02 6.72 -12.71
N VAL A 87 14.08 7.27 -13.31
CA VAL A 87 14.32 8.72 -13.30
C VAL A 87 13.29 9.45 -14.17
N PRO A 88 12.97 9.01 -15.41
CA PRO A 88 11.93 9.64 -16.22
C PRO A 88 10.54 9.63 -15.58
N VAL A 89 10.12 8.50 -14.99
CA VAL A 89 8.79 8.38 -14.36
C VAL A 89 8.72 9.24 -13.09
N LEU A 90 9.77 9.21 -12.26
CA LEU A 90 9.84 10.05 -11.07
C LEU A 90 9.78 11.54 -11.43
N LYS A 91 10.59 11.96 -12.40
CA LYS A 91 10.59 13.35 -12.88
C LYS A 91 9.22 13.77 -13.41
N LEU A 92 8.58 12.93 -14.23
CA LEU A 92 7.25 13.23 -14.77
C LEU A 92 6.20 13.35 -13.66
N LEU A 93 6.33 12.59 -12.57
CA LEU A 93 5.45 12.66 -11.40
C LEU A 93 5.68 13.93 -10.57
N GLU A 94 6.93 14.35 -10.40
CA GLU A 94 7.30 15.59 -9.71
C GLU A 94 6.82 16.84 -10.47
N GLU A 95 6.71 16.75 -11.80
CA GLU A 95 6.17 17.83 -12.65
C GLU A 95 4.63 17.97 -12.58
N GLN A 96 3.91 17.04 -11.95
CA GLN A 96 2.44 17.11 -11.86
C GLN A 96 1.98 18.04 -10.72
N ASP A 97 0.87 18.76 -10.93
CA ASP A 97 0.18 19.47 -9.83
C ASP A 97 -0.61 18.46 -8.99
N THR A 98 -0.34 18.40 -7.68
CA THR A 98 -1.06 17.54 -6.73
C THR A 98 -2.53 17.93 -6.55
N ARG A 99 -2.89 19.17 -6.90
CA ARG A 99 -4.26 19.70 -6.80
C ARG A 99 -5.05 19.57 -8.09
N ASP A 100 -4.44 19.07 -9.18
CA ASP A 100 -5.16 18.84 -10.43
C ASP A 100 -6.20 17.73 -10.24
N THR A 101 -7.48 18.10 -10.34
CA THR A 101 -8.61 17.18 -10.24
C THR A 101 -9.02 16.56 -11.58
N GLU A 102 -8.53 17.09 -12.70
CA GLU A 102 -8.89 16.62 -14.05
C GLU A 102 -8.01 15.45 -14.49
N ASN A 103 -6.70 15.50 -14.21
CA ASN A 103 -5.72 14.50 -14.67
C ASN A 103 -5.03 13.74 -13.54
N TRP A 104 -5.68 13.59 -12.38
CA TRP A 104 -5.15 12.83 -11.24
C TRP A 104 -4.78 11.37 -11.61
N GLN A 105 -5.39 10.80 -12.65
CA GLN A 105 -5.10 9.46 -13.15
C GLN A 105 -3.64 9.32 -13.59
N THR A 106 -3.04 10.40 -14.10
CA THR A 106 -1.62 10.45 -14.45
C THR A 106 -0.75 10.22 -13.23
N ARG A 107 -1.01 10.94 -12.13
CA ARG A 107 -0.30 10.78 -10.85
C ARG A 107 -0.47 9.36 -10.32
N TYR A 108 -1.70 8.85 -10.32
CA TYR A 108 -2.02 7.48 -9.91
C TYR A 108 -1.20 6.44 -10.68
N GLY A 109 -1.18 6.54 -12.01
CA GLY A 109 -0.48 5.59 -12.87
C GLY A 109 1.04 5.63 -12.75
N LEU A 110 1.61 6.84 -12.65
CA LEU A 110 3.04 7.04 -12.36
C LEU A 110 3.43 6.38 -11.03
N ILE A 111 2.64 6.59 -9.96
CA ILE A 111 2.92 5.99 -8.65
C ILE A 111 2.92 4.47 -8.73
N LEU A 112 1.96 3.85 -9.43
CA LEU A 112 1.94 2.40 -9.63
C LEU A 112 3.15 1.89 -10.41
N TRP A 113 3.59 2.63 -11.41
CA TRP A 113 4.77 2.28 -12.17
C TRP A 113 6.04 2.39 -11.32
N LEU A 114 6.16 3.44 -10.50
CA LEU A 114 7.25 3.54 -9.50
C LEU A 114 7.20 2.39 -8.49
N CYS A 115 6.03 1.99 -7.99
CA CYS A 115 5.89 0.84 -7.09
C CYS A 115 6.46 -0.44 -7.69
N THR A 116 6.37 -0.55 -9.02
CA THR A 116 6.83 -1.70 -9.79
C THR A 116 8.35 -1.67 -9.94
N ILE A 117 8.90 -0.54 -10.38
CA ILE A 117 10.34 -0.35 -10.58
C ILE A 117 11.09 -0.47 -9.25
N VAL A 118 10.65 0.23 -8.20
CA VAL A 118 11.36 0.32 -6.90
C VAL A 118 11.53 -1.04 -6.20
N ARG A 119 10.66 -2.02 -6.45
CA ARG A 119 10.81 -3.37 -5.88
C ARG A 119 11.96 -4.18 -6.46
N LEU A 120 12.50 -3.78 -7.60
CA LEU A 120 13.59 -4.49 -8.23
C LEU A 120 14.89 -4.33 -7.41
N PRO A 121 15.66 -5.42 -7.23
CA PRO A 121 16.90 -5.39 -6.44
C PRO A 121 18.07 -4.81 -7.27
N PHE A 122 18.02 -3.51 -7.55
CA PHE A 122 19.13 -2.75 -8.15
C PHE A 122 19.59 -1.62 -7.22
N ASP A 123 20.81 -1.11 -7.45
CA ASP A 123 21.34 0.02 -6.69
C ASP A 123 20.77 1.34 -7.23
N ILE A 124 19.92 2.01 -6.44
CA ILE A 124 19.33 3.30 -6.83
C ILE A 124 20.38 4.41 -6.81
N ASN A 125 21.43 4.30 -6.00
CA ASN A 125 22.43 5.37 -5.87
C ASN A 125 23.20 5.62 -7.17
N GLY A 126 23.26 4.62 -8.07
CA GLY A 126 23.83 4.77 -9.40
C GLY A 126 23.07 5.74 -10.32
N PHE A 127 21.84 6.11 -9.97
CA PHE A 127 20.97 7.03 -10.73
C PHE A 127 20.97 8.46 -10.20
N ASN A 128 21.77 8.75 -9.17
CA ASN A 128 21.88 10.09 -8.61
C ASN A 128 22.35 11.09 -9.67
N SER A 129 21.70 12.25 -9.70
CA SER A 129 22.00 13.30 -10.67
C SER A 129 23.37 13.93 -10.38
N THR A 130 23.98 14.52 -11.41
CA THR A 130 25.24 15.27 -11.25
C THR A 130 25.09 16.51 -10.34
N SER A 131 23.87 16.94 -10.06
CA SER A 131 23.55 18.02 -9.11
C SER A 131 23.59 17.57 -7.64
N GLY A 132 23.85 16.28 -7.37
CA GLY A 132 24.02 15.74 -6.02
C GLY A 132 22.71 15.41 -5.30
N GLU A 133 21.57 15.46 -6.00
CA GLU A 133 20.28 15.12 -5.42
C GLU A 133 20.07 13.59 -5.45
N SER A 134 19.84 13.02 -4.28
CA SER A 134 19.60 11.59 -4.13
C SER A 134 18.24 11.21 -4.70
N VAL A 135 18.21 10.23 -5.61
CA VAL A 135 16.95 9.67 -6.14
C VAL A 135 16.13 9.04 -5.02
N LEU A 136 16.79 8.51 -3.98
CA LEU A 136 16.12 7.95 -2.81
C LEU A 136 15.40 9.02 -2.00
N ASP A 137 16.01 10.20 -1.82
CA ASP A 137 15.39 11.31 -1.08
C ASP A 137 14.18 11.84 -1.84
N ARG A 138 14.32 12.02 -3.16
CA ARG A 138 13.21 12.39 -4.05
C ARG A 138 12.03 11.41 -4.03
N LEU A 139 12.33 10.10 -4.00
CA LEU A 139 11.30 9.07 -3.85
C LEU A 139 10.58 9.18 -2.51
N LEU A 140 11.33 9.44 -1.43
CA LEU A 140 10.77 9.59 -0.09
C LEU A 140 9.92 10.87 0.03
N ASP A 141 10.38 11.98 -0.54
CA ASP A 141 9.63 13.23 -0.62
C ASP A 141 8.32 13.06 -1.40
N THR A 142 8.40 12.35 -2.53
CA THR A 142 7.21 11.95 -3.31
C THR A 142 6.23 11.15 -2.45
N CYS A 143 6.71 10.20 -1.64
CA CYS A 143 5.86 9.44 -0.73
C CYS A 143 5.14 10.36 0.27
N PHE A 144 5.85 11.29 0.91
CA PHE A 144 5.26 12.24 1.85
C PHE A 144 4.20 13.13 1.19
N ILE A 145 4.51 13.71 0.02
CA ILE A 145 3.60 14.58 -0.73
C ILE A 145 2.29 13.85 -1.06
N TYR A 146 2.38 12.66 -1.64
CA TYR A 146 1.19 11.94 -2.11
C TYR A 146 0.41 11.25 -0.99
N LEU A 147 1.04 10.95 0.15
CA LEU A 147 0.30 10.54 1.34
C LEU A 147 -0.58 11.67 1.89
N MET A 148 -0.21 12.94 1.69
CA MET A 148 -1.01 14.09 2.12
C MET A 148 -2.08 14.50 1.11
N CYS A 149 -2.15 13.86 -0.05
CA CYS A 149 -3.22 14.09 -1.02
C CYS A 149 -4.53 13.44 -0.55
N ASN A 150 -5.67 14.08 -0.83
CA ASN A 150 -7.01 13.60 -0.50
C ASN A 150 -7.72 13.00 -1.72
N ASP A 151 -7.01 12.17 -2.48
CA ASP A 151 -7.53 11.49 -3.67
C ASP A 151 -7.12 10.01 -3.69
N ALA A 152 -7.45 9.29 -4.77
CA ALA A 152 -7.11 7.87 -4.93
C ALA A 152 -5.59 7.62 -5.02
N CYS A 153 -4.77 8.64 -5.29
CA CYS A 153 -3.31 8.52 -5.28
C CYS A 153 -2.79 8.21 -3.88
N GLN A 154 -3.50 8.64 -2.82
CA GLN A 154 -3.10 8.41 -1.43
C GLN A 154 -2.94 6.92 -1.10
N GLU A 155 -3.81 6.05 -1.66
CA GLU A 155 -3.73 4.60 -1.41
C GLU A 155 -2.49 3.98 -2.06
N VAL A 156 -2.24 4.31 -3.33
CA VAL A 156 -1.08 3.79 -4.07
C VAL A 156 0.22 4.41 -3.56
N ALA A 157 0.19 5.64 -3.04
CA ALA A 157 1.33 6.27 -2.38
C ALA A 157 1.70 5.59 -1.06
N ALA A 158 0.72 5.12 -0.29
CA ALA A 158 0.99 4.30 0.89
C ALA A 158 1.68 2.98 0.52
N PHE A 159 1.31 2.40 -0.62
CA PHE A 159 1.99 1.22 -1.13
C PHE A 159 3.40 1.52 -1.66
N LEU A 160 3.58 2.64 -2.38
CA LEU A 160 4.91 3.11 -2.80
C LEU A 160 5.82 3.31 -1.59
N SER A 161 5.33 3.95 -0.53
CA SER A 161 6.06 4.16 0.72
C SER A 161 6.58 2.86 1.29
N ALA A 162 5.74 1.82 1.33
CA ALA A 162 6.16 0.49 1.76
C ALA A 162 7.21 -0.10 0.82
N CYS A 163 7.03 0.00 -0.51
CA CYS A 163 8.00 -0.51 -1.48
C CYS A 163 9.37 0.17 -1.35
N VAL A 164 9.41 1.48 -1.13
CA VAL A 164 10.65 2.25 -0.96
C VAL A 164 11.33 1.90 0.37
N LEU A 165 10.61 1.96 1.48
CA LEU A 165 11.17 1.82 2.83
C LEU A 165 11.63 0.39 3.18
N THR A 166 11.09 -0.62 2.49
CA THR A 166 11.52 -2.02 2.71
C THR A 166 12.73 -2.41 1.86
N ARG A 167 13.26 -1.50 1.04
CA ARG A 167 14.53 -1.73 0.36
C ARG A 167 15.69 -1.70 1.35
N LYS A 168 16.75 -2.44 1.01
CA LYS A 168 17.95 -2.59 1.84
C LYS A 168 18.68 -1.27 2.08
N ASP A 169 18.70 -0.38 1.08
CA ASP A 169 19.32 0.95 1.11
C ASP A 169 18.47 2.01 1.84
N MET A 170 17.22 1.70 2.20
CA MET A 170 16.28 2.64 2.82
C MET A 170 15.98 2.36 4.30
N LYS A 171 16.58 1.33 4.90
CA LYS A 171 16.33 0.95 6.31
C LYS A 171 16.51 2.10 7.29
N GLN A 172 17.50 2.97 7.08
CA GLN A 172 17.75 4.16 7.91
C GLN A 172 16.62 5.20 7.85
N HIS A 173 15.86 5.24 6.74
CA HIS A 173 14.76 6.18 6.53
C HIS A 173 13.45 5.73 7.19
N ILE A 174 13.36 4.48 7.67
CA ILE A 174 12.18 3.98 8.40
C ILE A 174 11.92 4.85 9.64
N ALA A 175 12.96 5.20 10.40
CA ALA A 175 12.83 6.03 11.59
C ALA A 175 12.26 7.42 11.26
N LEU A 176 12.72 8.03 10.17
CA LEU A 176 12.26 9.33 9.67
C LEU A 176 10.78 9.26 9.27
N PHE A 177 10.41 8.26 8.47
CA PHE A 177 9.01 8.05 8.08
C PHE A 177 8.07 7.84 9.27
N VAL A 178 8.49 7.03 10.25
CA VAL A 178 7.70 6.79 11.46
C VAL A 178 7.58 8.05 12.30
N ASN A 179 8.64 8.86 12.44
CA ASN A 179 8.58 10.14 13.16
C ASN A 179 7.56 11.07 12.50
N TRP A 180 7.70 11.29 11.20
CA TRP A 180 6.78 12.10 10.40
C TRP A 180 5.34 11.62 10.56
N ALA A 181 5.08 10.32 10.41
CA ALA A 181 3.73 9.79 10.52
C ALA A 181 3.12 10.01 11.91
N ILE A 182 3.92 9.85 12.98
CA ILE A 182 3.49 10.11 14.35
C ILE A 182 3.19 11.59 14.58
N GLU A 183 4.02 12.49 14.04
CA GLU A 183 3.81 13.94 14.11
C GLU A 183 2.51 14.34 13.41
N MET A 184 2.28 13.84 12.20
CA MET A 184 1.04 14.11 11.45
C MET A 184 -0.20 13.54 12.14
N ILE A 185 -0.10 12.37 12.76
CA ILE A 185 -1.21 11.78 13.53
C ILE A 185 -1.48 12.58 14.82
N ASN A 186 -0.43 13.08 15.49
CA ASN A 186 -0.53 13.77 16.77
C ASN A 186 -0.80 15.28 16.66
N GLY A 187 -0.55 15.89 15.50
CA GLY A 187 -0.58 17.34 15.27
C GLY A 187 -1.83 18.04 15.82
N GLU A 188 -1.61 19.17 16.51
CA GLU A 188 -2.62 19.92 17.27
C GLU A 188 -3.67 20.63 16.38
N GLY A 189 -3.32 20.91 15.11
CA GLY A 189 -4.25 21.48 14.12
C GLY A 189 -5.19 20.46 13.48
N SER A 190 -4.99 19.16 13.72
CA SER A 190 -5.90 18.12 13.23
C SER A 190 -7.12 18.08 14.13
N SER A 191 -8.20 18.73 13.70
CA SER A 191 -9.54 18.50 14.24
C SER A 191 -9.81 16.98 14.32
N LYS A 192 -10.75 16.57 15.18
CA LYS A 192 -11.10 15.14 15.36
C LYS A 192 -11.44 14.44 14.01
N ASP A 193 -11.90 15.21 13.02
CA ASP A 193 -12.27 14.74 11.69
C ASP A 193 -11.25 15.05 10.58
N SER A 194 -10.04 15.54 10.91
CA SER A 194 -9.07 15.94 9.88
C SER A 194 -8.56 14.72 9.11
N GLN A 195 -8.78 14.78 7.78
CA GLN A 195 -8.38 13.76 6.83
C GLN A 195 -6.84 13.59 6.76
N ASP A 196 -6.10 14.54 7.33
CA ASP A 196 -4.64 14.59 7.33
C ASP A 196 -4.00 13.39 8.04
N LYS A 197 -4.74 12.71 8.94
CA LYS A 197 -4.28 11.50 9.63
C LYS A 197 -4.35 10.25 8.76
N ILE A 198 -5.19 10.23 7.72
CA ILE A 198 -5.50 9.01 6.95
C ILE A 198 -4.29 8.55 6.15
N GLY A 199 -3.59 9.46 5.47
CA GLY A 199 -2.37 9.17 4.73
C GLY A 199 -1.29 8.51 5.59
N PRO A 200 -0.84 9.16 6.68
CA PRO A 200 0.09 8.59 7.64
C PRO A 200 -0.33 7.21 8.17
N LEU A 201 -1.61 7.03 8.53
CA LEU A 201 -2.13 5.74 8.98
C LEU A 201 -2.08 4.66 7.88
N LYS A 202 -2.46 5.00 6.64
CA LYS A 202 -2.33 4.11 5.47
C LYS A 202 -0.88 3.71 5.24
N GLY A 203 0.03 4.68 5.26
CA GLY A 203 1.46 4.48 5.08
C GLY A 203 2.06 3.56 6.15
N LEU A 204 1.80 3.82 7.43
CA LEU A 204 2.22 2.96 8.54
C LEU A 204 1.63 1.56 8.41
N ALA A 205 0.34 1.44 8.07
CA ALA A 205 -0.28 0.15 7.86
C ALA A 205 0.46 -0.62 6.75
N MET A 206 0.70 -0.01 5.60
CA MET A 206 1.39 -0.65 4.47
C MET A 206 2.84 -1.01 4.78
N LEU A 207 3.58 -0.12 5.47
CA LEU A 207 4.92 -0.41 5.94
C LEU A 207 4.95 -1.63 6.87
N LEU A 208 4.05 -1.68 7.86
CA LEU A 208 3.92 -2.83 8.78
C LEU A 208 3.45 -4.12 8.09
N LYS A 209 2.83 -4.03 6.91
CA LYS A 209 2.41 -5.20 6.13
C LYS A 209 3.59 -5.84 5.40
N HIS A 210 4.49 -5.02 4.84
CA HIS A 210 5.52 -5.49 3.92
C HIS A 210 6.94 -5.48 4.52
N GLY A 211 7.17 -4.75 5.60
CA GLY A 211 8.49 -4.65 6.20
C GLY A 211 8.89 -5.88 7.00
N GLU A 212 10.20 -6.10 7.07
CA GLU A 212 10.78 -7.19 7.84
C GLU A 212 10.65 -6.92 9.34
N ARG A 213 10.38 -7.96 10.11
CA ARG A 213 10.22 -7.86 11.58
C ARG A 213 11.41 -7.16 12.24
N GLN A 214 12.64 -7.51 11.83
CA GLN A 214 13.87 -6.99 12.41
C GLN A 214 13.99 -5.46 12.29
N ASP A 215 13.53 -4.91 11.17
CA ASP A 215 13.61 -3.46 10.90
C ASP A 215 12.45 -2.72 11.57
N LEU A 216 11.29 -3.36 11.74
CA LEU A 216 10.08 -2.72 12.28
C LEU A 216 9.95 -2.84 13.81
N LEU A 217 10.51 -3.88 14.42
CA LEU A 217 10.44 -4.13 15.86
C LEU A 217 10.90 -2.94 16.72
N PRO A 218 12.00 -2.21 16.38
CA PRO A 218 12.43 -1.02 17.13
C PRO A 218 11.40 0.11 17.17
N HIS A 219 10.51 0.17 16.18
CA HIS A 219 9.52 1.24 16.02
C HIS A 219 8.12 0.85 16.53
N ALA A 220 7.84 -0.45 16.66
CA ALA A 220 6.52 -1.00 16.92
C ALA A 220 5.85 -0.45 18.19
N SER A 221 6.58 -0.36 19.31
CA SER A 221 6.04 0.15 20.58
C SER A 221 5.64 1.63 20.50
N ARG A 222 6.43 2.44 19.79
CA ARG A 222 6.18 3.87 19.60
C ARG A 222 4.96 4.11 18.71
N ILE A 223 4.83 3.34 17.63
CA ILE A 223 3.66 3.37 16.75
C ILE A 223 2.41 2.97 17.54
N LEU A 224 2.47 1.87 18.31
CA LEU A 224 1.35 1.39 19.12
C LEU A 224 0.84 2.46 20.10
N ARG A 225 1.75 3.09 20.86
CA ARG A 225 1.38 4.15 21.80
C ARG A 225 0.71 5.33 21.10
N CYS A 226 1.21 5.74 19.95
CA CYS A 226 0.62 6.83 19.17
C CYS A 226 -0.82 6.53 18.76
N VAL A 227 -1.08 5.34 18.16
CA VAL A 227 -2.42 5.02 17.66
C VAL A 227 -3.44 4.69 18.76
N VAL A 228 -2.99 4.21 19.92
CA VAL A 228 -3.85 3.95 21.09
C VAL A 228 -4.17 5.23 21.85
N ALA A 229 -3.20 6.11 22.11
CA ALA A 229 -3.37 7.28 22.98
C ALA A 229 -4.33 8.33 22.42
N LYS A 230 -4.39 8.50 21.10
CA LYS A 230 -5.22 9.53 20.46
C LYS A 230 -6.66 9.10 20.19
N HIS A 231 -7.06 7.87 20.56
CA HIS A 231 -8.33 7.28 20.16
C HIS A 231 -8.63 7.60 18.68
N CYS A 232 -7.70 7.26 17.78
CA CYS A 232 -7.82 7.53 16.33
C CYS A 232 -9.00 6.77 15.67
N THR A 233 -10.03 6.42 16.42
CA THR A 233 -11.28 5.77 16.03
C THR A 233 -12.42 6.77 15.78
N ASP A 234 -12.09 8.05 15.57
CA ASP A 234 -13.09 9.10 15.35
C ASP A 234 -13.89 8.89 14.05
N SER A 235 -13.28 8.27 13.03
CA SER A 235 -13.94 7.89 11.79
C SER A 235 -13.84 6.38 11.52
N THR A 236 -14.74 5.86 10.69
CA THR A 236 -14.69 4.48 10.16
C THR A 236 -13.34 4.17 9.51
N LEU A 237 -12.80 5.10 8.72
CA LEU A 237 -11.59 4.88 7.95
C LEU A 237 -10.34 4.84 8.85
N THR A 238 -10.26 5.76 9.82
CA THR A 238 -9.16 5.77 10.79
C THR A 238 -9.22 4.55 11.71
N SER A 239 -10.43 4.17 12.18
CA SER A 239 -10.65 2.93 12.96
C SER A 239 -10.16 1.68 12.23
N LYS A 240 -10.47 1.57 10.93
CA LYS A 240 -10.02 0.47 10.07
C LYS A 240 -8.50 0.39 10.02
N PHE A 241 -7.79 1.49 9.75
CA PHE A 241 -6.32 1.45 9.65
C PHE A 241 -5.64 1.27 11.01
N VAL A 242 -6.15 1.88 12.08
CA VAL A 242 -5.66 1.67 13.44
C VAL A 242 -5.76 0.19 13.84
N THR A 243 -6.90 -0.45 13.56
CA THR A 243 -7.09 -1.88 13.83
C THR A 243 -6.10 -2.74 13.04
N LYS A 244 -5.83 -2.39 11.78
CA LYS A 244 -4.81 -3.07 10.96
C LYS A 244 -3.39 -2.89 11.52
N ILE A 245 -3.04 -1.67 11.94
CA ILE A 245 -1.74 -1.35 12.55
C ILE A 245 -1.54 -2.14 13.83
N ILE A 246 -2.51 -2.08 14.76
CA ILE A 246 -2.47 -2.76 16.06
C ILE A 246 -2.33 -4.27 15.88
N THR A 247 -3.12 -4.86 14.97
CA THR A 247 -3.02 -6.28 14.63
C THR A 247 -1.61 -6.64 14.14
N ARG A 248 -1.05 -5.87 13.20
CA ARG A 248 0.27 -6.14 12.62
C ARG A 248 1.39 -5.98 13.64
N ILE A 249 1.30 -4.99 14.52
CA ILE A 249 2.24 -4.83 15.65
C ILE A 249 2.19 -6.05 16.58
N GLY A 250 1.00 -6.58 16.87
CA GLY A 250 0.86 -7.82 17.64
C GLY A 250 1.60 -8.98 17.00
N LEU A 251 1.48 -9.13 15.67
CA LEU A 251 2.22 -10.12 14.90
C LEU A 251 3.73 -9.84 14.80
N ILE A 252 4.18 -8.60 14.95
CA ILE A 252 5.62 -8.26 15.01
C ILE A 252 6.19 -8.61 16.37
N PHE A 253 5.45 -8.39 17.46
CA PHE A 253 5.87 -8.79 18.80
C PHE A 253 5.92 -10.31 18.93
N LEU A 254 4.90 -11.00 18.41
CA LEU A 254 4.85 -12.46 18.37
C LEU A 254 5.78 -13.01 17.28
N ARG A 255 6.89 -13.66 17.66
CA ARG A 255 7.77 -14.31 16.69
C ARG A 255 7.00 -15.39 15.94
N HIS A 256 6.91 -15.30 14.61
CA HIS A 256 6.44 -16.45 13.82
C HIS A 256 7.52 -17.52 13.84
N LYS A 257 7.30 -18.60 14.61
CA LYS A 257 8.14 -19.80 14.53
C LYS A 257 7.66 -20.57 13.30
N VAL A 258 8.29 -20.35 12.14
CA VAL A 258 8.08 -21.24 10.99
C VAL A 258 8.82 -22.52 11.31
N GLU A 259 8.13 -23.50 11.89
CA GLU A 259 8.62 -24.86 11.85
C GLU A 259 8.56 -25.32 10.40
N SER A 260 9.72 -25.67 9.85
CA SER A 260 9.88 -26.31 8.56
C SER A 260 9.27 -27.71 8.58
N GLN A 261 7.94 -27.81 8.58
CA GLN A 261 7.23 -29.02 8.22
C GLN A 261 6.06 -28.64 7.32
N GLY A 262 6.18 -29.03 6.06
CA GLY A 262 5.17 -28.85 5.04
C GLY A 262 3.83 -29.43 5.47
N GLN A 263 2.77 -28.83 4.90
CA GLN A 263 1.38 -29.30 4.94
C GLN A 263 0.67 -29.09 6.28
N ARG A 264 0.16 -27.87 6.53
CA ARG A 264 -1.08 -27.66 7.32
C ARG A 264 -1.77 -26.28 7.24
N CYS A 265 -1.37 -25.38 6.33
CA CYS A 265 -2.08 -24.12 6.10
C CYS A 265 -3.18 -24.19 5.02
N LEU A 266 -3.83 -25.34 4.83
CA LEU A 266 -4.91 -25.48 3.84
C LEU A 266 -6.30 -25.06 4.38
N THR A 267 -6.49 -24.95 5.70
CA THR A 267 -7.79 -24.63 6.30
C THR A 267 -8.08 -23.13 6.44
N VAL A 268 -7.06 -22.27 6.44
CA VAL A 268 -7.26 -20.80 6.53
C VAL A 268 -7.69 -20.20 5.17
N ASN A 269 -7.28 -20.81 4.06
CA ASN A 269 -7.72 -20.40 2.73
C ASN A 269 -9.19 -20.74 2.46
N VAL A 270 -9.74 -21.80 3.05
CA VAL A 270 -11.15 -22.20 2.86
C VAL A 270 -12.11 -21.22 3.53
N ILE A 271 -11.75 -20.66 4.69
CA ILE A 271 -12.56 -19.61 5.34
C ILE A 271 -12.42 -18.29 4.56
N SER A 272 -11.26 -18.02 3.95
CA SER A 272 -11.04 -16.79 3.19
C SER A 272 -11.74 -16.80 1.82
N SER A 273 -11.85 -17.96 1.15
CA SER A 273 -12.49 -18.08 -0.15
C SER A 273 -14.03 -18.15 -0.08
N ALA A 274 -14.59 -18.66 1.02
CA ALA A 274 -16.04 -18.82 1.16
C ALA A 274 -16.81 -17.51 1.37
N PHE A 275 -16.14 -16.41 1.76
CA PHE A 275 -16.76 -15.13 2.11
C PHE A 275 -16.51 -13.99 1.10
N GLN A 276 -15.81 -14.24 -0.01
CA GLN A 276 -15.50 -13.20 -1.01
C GLN A 276 -16.62 -12.92 -2.03
N THR A 277 -17.76 -13.61 -1.94
CA THR A 277 -18.73 -13.63 -3.05
C THR A 277 -19.75 -12.49 -3.06
N HIS A 278 -19.84 -11.62 -2.05
CA HIS A 278 -20.85 -10.56 -2.04
C HIS A 278 -20.33 -9.25 -1.44
N LEU A 279 -20.02 -8.30 -2.34
CA LEU A 279 -20.15 -6.83 -2.27
C LEU A 279 -18.99 -6.20 -3.03
N GLN A 280 -19.28 -5.79 -4.27
CA GLN A 280 -18.39 -4.99 -5.08
C GLN A 280 -18.35 -3.54 -4.56
N ILE A 281 -17.21 -2.91 -4.84
CA ILE A 281 -16.77 -1.55 -4.54
C ILE A 281 -15.98 -1.45 -3.22
N ASP A 282 -14.66 -1.33 -3.41
CA ASP A 282 -13.67 -0.79 -2.47
C ASP A 282 -13.23 -1.67 -1.29
N ASP A 283 -12.32 -2.60 -1.57
CA ASP A 283 -11.22 -2.94 -0.65
C ASP A 283 -10.08 -3.61 -1.44
N GLY A 284 -8.90 -2.98 -1.41
CA GLY A 284 -7.70 -3.44 -2.10
C GLY A 284 -7.40 -4.91 -1.80
N ASN A 285 -7.62 -5.75 -2.82
CA ASN A 285 -7.30 -7.17 -2.93
C ASN A 285 -6.24 -7.61 -1.91
N ASP A 286 -6.65 -8.22 -0.79
CA ASP A 286 -5.76 -8.69 0.29
C ASP A 286 -5.14 -10.04 -0.10
N GLY A 287 -4.58 -10.11 -1.32
CA GLY A 287 -3.66 -11.16 -1.72
C GLY A 287 -2.41 -11.05 -0.84
N ASP A 288 -2.18 -12.05 -0.01
CA ASP A 288 -0.95 -12.21 0.75
C ASP A 288 0.18 -12.49 -0.25
N LEU A 289 1.03 -11.48 -0.48
CA LEU A 289 2.36 -11.70 -1.04
C LEU A 289 3.19 -12.39 0.05
N HIS A 290 3.83 -13.48 -0.36
CA HIS A 290 4.63 -14.41 0.43
C HIS A 290 5.43 -13.75 1.57
N PRO A 291 5.45 -14.32 2.79
CA PRO A 291 6.34 -13.82 3.84
C PRO A 291 7.81 -14.05 3.44
N PRO A 292 8.72 -13.09 3.69
CA PRO A 292 10.15 -13.28 3.50
C PRO A 292 10.72 -14.25 4.55
N ASP A 293 11.55 -15.18 4.09
CA ASP A 293 12.31 -16.11 4.92
C ASP A 293 13.16 -15.34 5.94
N THR A 294 12.92 -15.57 7.25
CA THR A 294 13.66 -14.90 8.32
C THR A 294 14.54 -15.90 9.08
N HIS A 295 15.85 -15.68 9.07
CA HIS A 295 16.84 -16.45 9.82
C HIS A 295 16.68 -16.33 11.35
N ILE A 296 17.03 -17.42 12.04
CA ILE A 296 16.89 -17.63 13.49
C ILE A 296 18.00 -16.88 14.24
N VAL A 297 17.62 -15.99 15.16
CA VAL A 297 18.48 -15.52 16.26
C VAL A 297 17.76 -15.78 17.58
N GLU A 298 18.46 -16.34 18.57
CA GLU A 298 17.94 -16.63 19.92
C GLU A 298 17.79 -15.32 20.73
N ALA A 299 16.66 -15.16 21.43
CA ALA A 299 16.41 -13.98 22.26
C ALA A 299 16.44 -14.35 23.74
N SER A 300 17.08 -13.51 24.55
CA SER A 300 17.21 -13.63 26.00
C SER A 300 15.88 -13.40 26.74
N SER A 301 15.71 -14.11 27.85
CA SER A 301 14.52 -14.20 28.71
C SER A 301 13.84 -12.89 29.15
N ASN A 302 14.56 -11.76 29.27
CA ASN A 302 13.97 -10.47 29.66
C ASN A 302 13.11 -9.79 28.58
N GLN A 303 13.17 -10.23 27.32
CA GLN A 303 12.32 -9.69 26.26
C GLN A 303 10.88 -10.27 26.30
N ASN A 304 10.69 -11.43 26.94
CA ASN A 304 9.41 -12.15 26.89
C ASN A 304 8.32 -11.50 27.76
N GLU A 305 8.67 -11.03 28.96
CA GLU A 305 7.71 -10.43 29.90
C GLU A 305 7.15 -9.08 29.39
N CYS A 306 7.97 -8.31 28.68
CA CYS A 306 7.55 -7.06 28.05
C CYS A 306 6.61 -7.30 26.84
N VAL A 307 6.85 -8.37 26.08
CA VAL A 307 6.03 -8.78 24.93
C VAL A 307 4.63 -9.21 25.37
N GLU A 308 4.51 -9.97 26.47
CA GLU A 308 3.20 -10.42 27.00
C GLU A 308 2.29 -9.24 27.35
N LYS A 309 2.83 -8.20 27.99
CA LYS A 309 2.07 -6.98 28.31
C LYS A 309 1.52 -6.30 27.06
N TYR A 310 2.35 -6.09 26.04
CA TYR A 310 1.91 -5.46 24.79
C TYR A 310 0.87 -6.32 24.06
N VAL A 311 1.03 -7.64 24.05
CA VAL A 311 0.05 -8.55 23.42
C VAL A 311 -1.28 -8.51 24.17
N GLY A 312 -1.27 -8.46 25.50
CA GLY A 312 -2.48 -8.29 26.32
C GLY A 312 -3.23 -6.99 26.00
N GLU A 313 -2.52 -5.86 25.93
CA GLU A 313 -3.09 -4.56 25.54
C GLU A 313 -3.68 -4.58 24.12
N ILE A 314 -2.97 -5.20 23.17
CA ILE A 314 -3.42 -5.36 21.77
C ILE A 314 -4.71 -6.21 21.72
N MET A 315 -4.74 -7.34 22.43
CA MET A 315 -5.91 -8.22 22.47
C MET A 315 -7.11 -7.51 23.08
N ALA A 316 -6.93 -6.77 24.18
CA ALA A 316 -7.99 -5.98 24.79
C ALA A 316 -8.57 -4.95 23.81
N TYR A 317 -7.69 -4.23 23.09
CA TYR A 317 -8.11 -3.28 22.05
C TYR A 317 -8.93 -3.95 20.93
N LEU A 318 -8.44 -5.09 20.41
CA LEU A 318 -9.12 -5.79 19.32
C LEU A 318 -10.47 -6.34 19.76
N VAL A 319 -10.57 -6.92 20.96
CA VAL A 319 -11.85 -7.37 21.52
C VAL A 319 -12.83 -6.21 21.61
N ASN A 320 -12.42 -5.05 22.14
CA ASN A 320 -13.27 -3.87 22.17
C ASN A 320 -13.69 -3.44 20.74
N SER A 321 -12.78 -3.49 19.78
CA SER A 321 -13.05 -3.12 18.38
C SER A 321 -14.06 -4.04 17.67
N THR A 322 -14.27 -5.28 18.15
CA THR A 322 -15.34 -6.16 17.64
C THR A 322 -16.75 -5.65 17.93
N THR A 323 -16.89 -4.74 18.90
CA THR A 323 -18.17 -4.10 19.24
C THR A 323 -18.44 -2.83 18.43
N SER A 324 -17.54 -2.47 17.50
CA SER A 324 -17.70 -1.28 16.66
C SER A 324 -18.99 -1.31 15.83
N ASN A 325 -19.55 -0.13 15.56
CA ASN A 325 -20.68 0.04 14.65
C ASN A 325 -20.28 -0.17 13.18
N ASP A 326 -19.00 -0.03 12.85
CA ASP A 326 -18.48 -0.23 11.50
C ASP A 326 -18.15 -1.71 11.23
N GLU A 327 -18.81 -2.28 10.21
CA GLU A 327 -18.62 -3.67 9.80
C GLU A 327 -17.16 -3.97 9.40
N LYS A 328 -16.52 -3.05 8.65
CA LYS A 328 -15.14 -3.26 8.18
C LYS A 328 -14.14 -3.32 9.35
N THR A 329 -14.35 -2.48 10.36
CA THR A 329 -13.58 -2.47 11.61
C THR A 329 -13.81 -3.74 12.41
N ARG A 330 -15.07 -4.16 12.60
CA ARG A 330 -15.38 -5.43 13.28
C ARG A 330 -14.73 -6.62 12.60
N PHE A 331 -14.85 -6.72 11.29
CA PHE A 331 -14.25 -7.80 10.51
C PHE A 331 -12.72 -7.81 10.63
N SER A 332 -12.09 -6.63 10.52
CA SER A 332 -10.64 -6.48 10.68
C SER A 332 -10.18 -6.89 12.08
N ALA A 333 -10.93 -6.51 13.12
CA ALA A 333 -10.63 -6.86 14.51
C ALA A 333 -10.73 -8.37 14.74
N SER A 334 -11.82 -9.01 14.29
CA SER A 334 -12.02 -10.46 14.39
C SER A 334 -10.91 -11.23 13.64
N LYS A 335 -10.57 -10.82 12.41
CA LYS A 335 -9.46 -11.41 11.64
C LYS A 335 -8.13 -11.25 12.40
N GLY A 336 -7.90 -10.09 13.03
CA GLY A 336 -6.71 -9.83 13.82
C GLY A 336 -6.57 -10.72 15.05
N ILE A 337 -7.66 -10.89 15.80
CA ILE A 337 -7.74 -11.80 16.95
C ILE A 337 -7.37 -13.23 16.53
N CYS A 338 -8.00 -13.74 15.46
CA CYS A 338 -7.72 -15.09 14.96
C CYS A 338 -6.25 -15.28 14.58
N ARG A 339 -5.65 -14.31 13.88
CA ARG A 339 -4.23 -14.37 13.50
C ARG A 339 -3.32 -14.37 14.72
N ILE A 340 -3.55 -13.49 15.68
CA ILE A 340 -2.75 -13.40 16.90
C ILE A 340 -2.84 -14.70 17.72
N ILE A 341 -4.04 -15.23 17.93
CA ILE A 341 -4.26 -16.49 18.66
C ILE A 341 -3.51 -17.65 17.97
N SER A 342 -3.53 -17.71 16.63
CA SER A 342 -2.81 -18.76 15.89
C SER A 342 -1.28 -18.73 16.08
N CYS A 343 -0.71 -17.55 16.35
CA CYS A 343 0.70 -17.39 16.68
C CYS A 343 1.00 -17.72 18.15
N LEU A 344 0.05 -17.49 19.06
CA LEU A 344 0.21 -17.85 20.47
C LEU A 344 0.21 -19.38 20.66
N SER A 345 -0.69 -20.11 20.00
CA SER A 345 -0.76 -21.56 20.11
C SER A 345 0.50 -22.28 19.61
N THR A 346 1.27 -21.64 18.73
CA THR A 346 2.56 -22.15 18.21
C THR A 346 3.77 -21.68 19.02
N SER A 347 3.57 -20.79 20.00
CA SER A 347 4.62 -20.26 20.89
C SER A 347 4.71 -21.00 22.23
N PHE A 348 3.61 -21.62 22.67
CA PHE A 348 3.51 -22.36 23.95
C PHE A 348 3.50 -23.88 23.81
N GLY A 349 3.64 -24.41 22.58
CA GLY A 349 3.93 -25.81 22.28
C GLY A 349 5.37 -25.94 21.79
#